data_AF-A0A258ANZ0-F1
#
_entry.id   AF-A0A258ANZ0-F1
#
_cell.length_a   1.000
_cell.length_b   1.000
_cell.length_c   1.000
_cell.angle_alpha   90.00
_cell.angle_beta   90.00
_cell.angle_gamma   90.00
#
_symmetry.space_group_name_H-M   'P 1'
#
loop_
_entity.id
_entity.type
_entity.pdbx_description
1 polymer ?
#
loop_
_entity_poly.entity_id
_entity_poly.type
_entity_poly.pdbx_seq_one_letter_code
_entity_poly.pdbx_strand_id
1 'polypeptide(L)'
;MRLFLLLLTATVTAFAAESPTLHPKAAALPFTHQGPFVSTADGGVLCIDAANALRSTDEGRTWSNSALFAEPAKFSVSNERALLRTKEGVIISAWMNSTERAQPKGWHWGEKGVSWRDFVLPTYSCRSTDDGKTWETPVKLSDPWCGCIHSMIQMKSGRIVLVGQEIIPQWRHATVMWVSDDLGKSWQRGDMLDYGVGTHDHAGSLEGTVIERKDGSLYLLLRTEAGFLWQATSRDGLKWEGLQQTKIASVTCCPQMARLSDGRIALLWNAPPRHDPNSGASRAELSLAFSDDETATWSKPVIVAANYGAGGRVSYPYLYERKAGELWITTMQGGLRMKVNTADLAAGEIPVFVPAPKSVPKPGGIIMFGDSTTAPRGSLKVYATRVEAALQSVGSTLGVYNAGVGGNTTRDARKRMETDVLKYKPRVVVMQFGINDSVVDVWKNPPAAKPRVPLGEYLLNLRIMITAAQNAKAKVILMTTNPLRWTPKLKEMYGKPPYDAAAEDGFESPTLASYNEALRKLAAEMKVPLVDVRAAYPEFAAKHKTTIDGMLLDGMHPNDLGQQLVAELLMPVIRDAVR
;
A
#
# COMPACT_ATOMS: atom_id res chain seq x y z
N MET A 1 22.14 -3.48 -9.04
CA MET A 1 21.77 -3.66 -7.62
C MET A 1 20.25 -3.77 -7.55
N ARG A 2 19.74 -4.81 -6.87
CA ARG A 2 18.36 -5.31 -6.90
C ARG A 2 17.42 -4.40 -6.09
N LEU A 3 16.29 -3.96 -6.67
CA LEU A 3 15.08 -3.72 -5.89
C LEU A 3 14.05 -4.74 -6.36
N PHE A 4 13.89 -5.76 -5.53
CA PHE A 4 12.99 -6.88 -5.72
C PHE A 4 11.54 -6.42 -5.82
N LEU A 5 10.82 -7.01 -6.75
CA LEU A 5 9.41 -7.33 -6.55
C LEU A 5 9.38 -8.34 -5.39
N LEU A 6 9.20 -7.85 -4.16
CA LEU A 6 9.00 -8.71 -3.00
C LEU A 6 7.58 -9.29 -3.10
N LEU A 7 7.43 -10.40 -3.82
CA LEU A 7 6.65 -11.49 -3.26
C LEU A 7 7.57 -12.16 -2.26
N LEU A 8 7.19 -12.13 -0.98
CA LEU A 8 7.76 -13.02 0.01
C LEU A 8 7.57 -14.45 -0.48
N THR A 9 8.65 -15.09 -0.94
CA THR A 9 8.89 -16.45 -0.50
C THR A 9 9.25 -16.34 0.97
N ALA A 10 8.28 -16.60 1.85
CA ALA A 10 8.48 -16.58 3.30
C ALA A 10 9.44 -17.71 3.69
N THR A 11 10.74 -17.44 3.59
CA THR A 11 11.68 -18.00 4.55
C THR A 11 11.49 -17.20 5.83
N VAL A 12 11.12 -17.91 6.89
CA VAL A 12 10.82 -17.37 8.22
C VAL A 12 12.05 -16.63 8.74
N THR A 13 12.12 -15.33 8.52
CA THR A 13 12.81 -14.40 9.40
C THR A 13 11.80 -13.33 9.80
N ALA A 14 11.05 -13.67 10.86
CA ALA A 14 10.14 -12.77 11.53
C ALA A 14 10.94 -11.61 12.15
N PHE A 15 11.03 -10.48 11.44
CA PHE A 15 10.93 -9.21 12.15
C PHE A 15 9.50 -9.17 12.67
N ALA A 16 9.32 -9.38 13.97
CA ALA A 16 8.03 -9.28 14.62
C ALA A 16 7.51 -7.84 14.45
N ALA A 17 6.76 -7.59 13.37
CA ALA A 17 5.72 -6.58 13.46
C ALA A 17 4.89 -6.97 14.68
N GLU A 18 4.75 -6.07 15.65
CA GLU A 18 3.94 -6.32 16.83
C GLU A 18 2.60 -6.93 16.37
N SER A 19 2.23 -8.04 17.01
CA SER A 19 0.98 -8.72 16.70
C SER A 19 -0.17 -7.70 16.75
N PRO A 20 -1.14 -7.77 15.83
CA PRO A 20 -2.25 -6.83 15.84
C PRO A 20 -2.93 -6.78 17.21
N THR A 21 -3.26 -5.57 17.66
CA THR A 21 -4.14 -5.38 18.79
C THR A 21 -5.52 -5.90 18.42
N LEU A 22 -6.05 -6.82 19.21
CA LEU A 22 -7.38 -7.39 19.00
C LEU A 22 -8.45 -6.61 19.78
N HIS A 23 -9.70 -6.71 19.35
CA HIS A 23 -10.84 -6.30 20.16
C HIS A 23 -10.75 -6.91 21.58
N PRO A 24 -11.11 -6.20 22.67
CA PRO A 24 -10.93 -6.70 24.04
C PRO A 24 -11.66 -8.01 24.37
N LYS A 25 -12.67 -8.37 23.58
CA LYS A 25 -13.44 -9.62 23.69
C LYS A 25 -13.06 -10.68 22.65
N ALA A 26 -12.04 -10.41 21.83
CA ALA A 26 -11.52 -11.37 20.88
C ALA A 26 -10.39 -12.20 21.48
N ALA A 27 -10.12 -13.34 20.87
CA ALA A 27 -8.98 -14.20 21.17
C ALA A 27 -8.22 -14.56 19.90
N ALA A 28 -6.93 -14.86 20.03
CA ALA A 28 -6.17 -15.44 18.93
C ALA A 28 -6.70 -16.85 18.59
N LEU A 29 -6.67 -17.20 17.32
CA LEU A 29 -6.84 -18.60 16.89
C LEU A 29 -5.60 -19.42 17.27
N PRO A 30 -5.74 -20.73 17.53
CA PRO A 30 -4.61 -21.58 17.96
C PRO A 30 -3.67 -21.97 16.80
N PHE A 31 -3.78 -21.35 15.63
CA PHE A 31 -3.05 -21.69 14.42
C PHE A 31 -2.74 -20.46 13.56
N THR A 32 -1.86 -20.62 12.58
CA THR A 32 -1.38 -19.55 11.69
C THR A 32 -1.92 -19.64 10.26
N HIS A 33 -2.67 -20.70 9.93
CA HIS A 33 -3.32 -20.86 8.63
C HIS A 33 -4.22 -19.67 8.29
N GLN A 34 -4.10 -19.19 7.05
CA GLN A 34 -4.97 -18.16 6.51
C GLN A 34 -6.26 -18.79 5.98
N GLY A 35 -7.38 -18.12 6.21
CA GLY A 35 -8.62 -18.44 5.50
C GLY A 35 -8.51 -18.20 3.98
N PRO A 36 -9.60 -18.41 3.25
CA PRO A 36 -10.95 -18.72 3.73
C PRO A 36 -11.07 -20.14 4.35
N PHE A 37 -12.12 -20.35 5.14
CA PHE A 37 -12.43 -21.63 5.78
C PHE A 37 -13.83 -22.12 5.40
N VAL A 38 -14.05 -23.43 5.46
CA VAL A 38 -15.35 -24.07 5.36
C VAL A 38 -15.52 -25.11 6.46
N SER A 39 -16.76 -25.35 6.91
CA SER A 39 -17.09 -26.48 7.79
C SER A 39 -17.24 -27.75 6.97
N THR A 40 -16.64 -28.86 7.38
CA THR A 40 -16.84 -30.19 6.74
C THR A 40 -18.10 -30.88 7.29
N ALA A 41 -18.60 -31.94 6.62
CA ALA A 41 -19.83 -32.64 7.02
C ALA A 41 -19.80 -33.18 8.45
N ASP A 42 -18.62 -33.61 8.89
CA ASP A 42 -18.38 -34.16 10.23
C ASP A 42 -18.13 -33.07 11.30
N GLY A 43 -18.36 -31.80 10.95
CA GLY A 43 -18.20 -30.67 11.86
C GLY A 43 -16.76 -30.16 12.01
N GLY A 44 -15.80 -30.72 11.27
CA GLY A 44 -14.44 -30.19 11.18
C GLY A 44 -14.35 -28.87 10.42
N VAL A 45 -13.12 -28.37 10.26
CA VAL A 45 -12.81 -27.16 9.50
C VAL A 45 -11.75 -27.46 8.45
N LEU A 46 -11.90 -26.85 7.28
CA LEU A 46 -10.98 -26.97 6.16
C LEU A 46 -10.60 -25.60 5.62
N CYS A 47 -9.32 -25.42 5.32
CA CYS A 47 -8.80 -24.36 4.46
C CYS A 47 -7.81 -24.97 3.46
N ILE A 48 -7.16 -24.14 2.65
CA ILE A 48 -6.14 -24.58 1.70
C ILE A 48 -4.89 -23.71 1.80
N ASP A 49 -3.73 -24.28 1.48
CA ASP A 49 -2.49 -23.55 1.24
C ASP A 49 -2.12 -23.57 -0.26
N ALA A 50 -0.86 -23.28 -0.59
CA ALA A 50 -0.37 -23.24 -1.97
C ALA A 50 -0.54 -24.57 -2.74
N ALA A 51 -0.60 -25.71 -2.05
CA ALA A 51 -0.62 -27.03 -2.67
C ALA A 51 -1.52 -28.07 -1.98
N ASN A 52 -2.00 -27.80 -0.76
CA ASN A 52 -2.70 -28.77 0.07
C ASN A 52 -4.04 -28.25 0.58
N ALA A 53 -5.01 -29.15 0.73
CA ALA A 53 -6.11 -28.97 1.65
C ALA A 53 -5.63 -29.29 3.06
N LEU A 54 -5.97 -28.41 4.00
CA LEU A 54 -5.61 -28.50 5.40
C LEU A 54 -6.90 -28.68 6.19
N ARG A 55 -6.96 -29.76 6.97
CA ARG A 55 -8.17 -30.15 7.68
C ARG A 55 -7.91 -30.36 9.16
N SER A 56 -8.79 -29.84 9.99
CA SER A 56 -8.79 -30.02 11.44
C SER A 56 -10.14 -30.51 11.94
N THR A 57 -10.12 -31.41 12.92
CA THR A 57 -11.31 -31.93 13.62
C THR A 57 -11.37 -31.48 15.08
N ASP A 58 -10.45 -30.62 15.52
CA ASP A 58 -10.28 -30.22 16.92
C ASP A 58 -10.21 -28.70 17.12
N GLU A 59 -10.90 -27.96 16.25
CA GLU A 59 -10.96 -26.49 16.21
C GLU A 59 -9.59 -25.83 15.93
N GLY A 60 -8.81 -26.48 15.07
CA GLY A 60 -7.55 -25.97 14.54
C GLY A 60 -6.34 -26.18 15.45
N ARG A 61 -6.44 -27.04 16.48
CA ARG A 61 -5.27 -27.37 17.32
C ARG A 61 -4.32 -28.30 16.59
N THR A 62 -4.84 -29.25 15.82
CA THR A 62 -4.08 -30.13 14.95
C THR A 62 -4.65 -30.12 13.53
N TRP A 63 -3.78 -30.35 12.54
CA TRP A 63 -4.11 -30.30 11.13
C TRP A 63 -3.52 -31.51 10.39
N SER A 64 -4.35 -32.17 9.60
CA SER A 64 -3.95 -33.12 8.56
C SER A 64 -3.92 -32.43 7.20
N ASN A 65 -3.13 -32.94 6.25
CA ASN A 65 -3.10 -32.42 4.89
C ASN A 65 -3.40 -33.49 3.83
N SER A 66 -3.92 -33.04 2.70
CA SER A 66 -4.11 -33.81 1.47
C SER A 66 -3.71 -32.95 0.28
N ALA A 67 -3.10 -33.54 -0.75
CA ALA A 67 -2.69 -32.80 -1.93
C ALA A 67 -3.92 -32.29 -2.72
N LEU A 68 -3.86 -31.05 -3.21
CA LEU A 68 -4.88 -30.48 -4.10
C LEU A 68 -4.74 -30.96 -5.54
N PHE A 69 -3.53 -31.37 -5.95
CA PHE A 69 -3.19 -31.56 -7.35
C PHE A 69 -2.50 -32.90 -7.58
N ALA A 70 -3.00 -33.65 -8.57
CA ALA A 70 -2.28 -34.81 -9.10
C ALA A 70 -0.96 -34.42 -9.80
N GLU A 71 -0.91 -33.20 -10.37
CA GLU A 71 0.27 -32.65 -11.05
C GLU A 71 0.76 -31.37 -10.34
N PRO A 72 1.39 -31.48 -9.15
CA PRO A 72 1.75 -30.32 -8.32
C PRO A 72 2.75 -29.37 -8.98
N ALA A 73 3.51 -29.83 -10.00
CA ALA A 73 4.43 -28.97 -10.75
C ALA A 73 3.72 -27.93 -11.63
N LYS A 74 2.42 -28.12 -11.95
CA LYS A 74 1.64 -27.22 -12.83
C LYS A 74 0.90 -26.13 -12.06
N PHE A 75 0.68 -26.31 -10.76
CA PHE A 75 -0.26 -25.48 -10.01
C PHE A 75 0.31 -25.03 -8.67
N SER A 76 0.06 -23.76 -8.36
CA SER A 76 0.32 -23.18 -7.04
C SER A 76 -0.79 -22.18 -6.72
N VAL A 77 -1.53 -22.43 -5.64
CA VAL A 77 -2.60 -21.55 -5.15
C VAL A 77 -1.99 -20.25 -4.62
N SER A 78 -2.51 -19.10 -5.05
CA SER A 78 -2.19 -17.79 -4.48
C SER A 78 -2.76 -17.63 -3.07
N ASN A 79 -2.32 -16.61 -2.33
CA ASN A 79 -2.87 -16.35 -1.00
C ASN A 79 -4.31 -15.83 -1.08
N GLU A 80 -4.59 -15.00 -2.08
CA GLU A 80 -5.91 -14.56 -2.48
C GLU A 80 -6.62 -15.72 -3.19
N ARG A 81 -7.66 -16.22 -2.54
CA ARG A 81 -8.50 -17.31 -3.03
C ARG A 81 -9.91 -17.24 -2.45
N ALA A 82 -10.85 -17.87 -3.14
CA ALA A 82 -12.18 -18.14 -2.64
C ALA A 82 -12.33 -19.64 -2.33
N LEU A 83 -13.10 -19.97 -1.30
CA LEU A 83 -13.42 -21.33 -0.91
C LEU A 83 -14.88 -21.37 -0.46
N LEU A 84 -15.63 -22.33 -0.97
CA LEU A 84 -17.05 -22.51 -0.70
C LEU A 84 -17.32 -23.99 -0.51
N ARG A 85 -18.13 -24.34 0.48
CA ARG A 85 -18.78 -25.65 0.54
C ARG A 85 -20.24 -25.47 0.16
N THR A 86 -20.68 -26.13 -0.90
CA THR A 86 -22.06 -26.06 -1.36
C THR A 86 -22.99 -26.82 -0.42
N LYS A 87 -24.30 -26.59 -0.55
CA LYS A 87 -25.34 -27.32 0.20
C LYS A 87 -25.30 -28.82 -0.06
N GLU A 88 -24.87 -29.22 -1.26
CA GLU A 88 -24.68 -30.61 -1.70
C GLU A 88 -23.39 -31.24 -1.15
N GLY A 89 -22.56 -30.47 -0.43
CA GLY A 89 -21.33 -30.97 0.19
C GLY A 89 -20.10 -30.93 -0.71
N VAL A 90 -20.17 -30.30 -1.89
CA VAL A 90 -19.01 -30.10 -2.76
C VAL A 90 -18.20 -28.92 -2.24
N ILE A 91 -16.90 -29.09 -2.04
CA ILE A 91 -15.98 -27.99 -1.74
C ILE A 91 -15.39 -27.48 -3.05
N ILE A 92 -15.49 -26.19 -3.30
CA ILE A 92 -14.98 -25.52 -4.50
C ILE A 92 -13.98 -24.46 -4.07
N SER A 93 -12.82 -24.46 -4.71
CA SER A 93 -11.78 -23.44 -4.57
C SER A 93 -11.62 -22.68 -5.89
N ALA A 94 -11.32 -21.38 -5.81
CA ALA A 94 -10.89 -20.59 -6.96
C ALA A 94 -9.71 -19.67 -6.57
N TRP A 95 -8.69 -19.58 -7.42
CA TRP A 95 -7.42 -18.90 -7.13
C TRP A 95 -6.71 -18.45 -8.41
N MET A 96 -5.73 -17.55 -8.28
CA MET A 96 -4.77 -17.31 -9.37
C MET A 96 -3.63 -18.33 -9.33
N ASN A 97 -3.34 -19.01 -10.44
CA ASN A 97 -2.26 -19.98 -10.52
C ASN A 97 -0.89 -19.29 -10.59
N SER A 98 -0.15 -19.30 -9.48
CA SER A 98 1.15 -18.63 -9.37
C SER A 98 2.24 -19.30 -10.21
N THR A 99 2.09 -20.58 -10.57
CA THR A 99 3.05 -21.31 -11.42
C THR A 99 3.06 -20.79 -12.86
N GLU A 100 1.90 -20.40 -13.38
CA GLU A 100 1.75 -19.84 -14.74
C GLU A 100 1.99 -18.33 -14.80
N ARG A 101 2.39 -17.71 -13.68
CA ARG A 101 2.59 -16.27 -13.64
C ARG A 101 3.67 -15.85 -14.63
N ALA A 102 3.29 -15.03 -15.60
CA ALA A 102 4.21 -14.49 -16.59
C ALA A 102 3.91 -13.01 -16.86
N GLN A 103 4.97 -12.29 -17.19
CA GLN A 103 4.92 -10.92 -17.65
C GLN A 103 6.20 -10.65 -18.47
N PRO A 104 6.19 -9.71 -19.43
CA PRO A 104 7.40 -9.36 -20.18
C PRO A 104 8.57 -8.99 -19.25
N LYS A 105 9.81 -9.33 -19.63
CA LYS A 105 10.97 -8.97 -18.80
C LYS A 105 11.36 -7.52 -19.04
N GLY A 106 11.48 -6.74 -17.97
CA GLY A 106 11.99 -5.36 -18.03
C GLY A 106 11.01 -4.32 -18.55
N TRP A 107 9.73 -4.66 -18.68
CA TRP A 107 8.69 -3.76 -19.17
C TRP A 107 7.92 -3.08 -18.00
N HIS A 108 7.20 -2.01 -18.31
CA HIS A 108 6.39 -1.24 -17.36
C HIS A 108 4.88 -1.16 -17.69
N TRP A 109 4.02 -1.25 -16.68
CA TRP A 109 2.54 -1.25 -16.85
C TRP A 109 2.06 -0.11 -17.74
N GLY A 110 1.34 -0.43 -18.84
CA GLY A 110 0.89 0.60 -19.79
C GLY A 110 1.87 0.97 -20.91
N GLU A 111 3.04 0.34 -20.98
CA GLU A 111 4.07 0.68 -21.97
C GLU A 111 3.61 0.43 -23.42
N LYS A 112 4.01 1.33 -24.31
CA LYS A 112 3.65 1.29 -25.72
C LYS A 112 4.28 0.07 -26.40
N GLY A 113 3.46 -0.69 -27.13
CA GLY A 113 3.91 -1.87 -27.88
C GLY A 113 3.92 -3.16 -27.07
N VAL A 114 3.57 -3.11 -25.79
CA VAL A 114 3.31 -4.30 -24.97
C VAL A 114 1.82 -4.57 -24.93
N SER A 115 1.45 -5.85 -25.05
CA SER A 115 0.06 -6.26 -24.91
C SER A 115 -0.24 -6.54 -23.44
N TRP A 116 -1.36 -6.03 -22.93
CA TRP A 116 -1.89 -6.42 -21.61
C TRP A 116 -2.11 -7.94 -21.50
N ARG A 117 -2.28 -8.64 -22.64
CA ARG A 117 -2.41 -10.10 -22.70
C ARG A 117 -1.12 -10.84 -22.39
N ASP A 118 0.03 -10.18 -22.47
CA ASP A 118 1.33 -10.77 -22.12
C ASP A 118 1.49 -10.93 -20.59
N PHE A 119 0.52 -10.43 -19.83
CA PHE A 119 0.48 -10.48 -18.38
C PHE A 119 -0.50 -11.56 -18.01
N VAL A 120 0.08 -12.66 -17.57
CA VAL A 120 -0.62 -13.90 -17.33
C VAL A 120 -0.51 -14.17 -15.85
N LEU A 121 -1.66 -14.19 -15.19
CA LEU A 121 -1.82 -14.68 -13.82
C LEU A 121 -3.22 -15.31 -13.78
N PRO A 122 -3.34 -16.52 -14.34
CA PRO A 122 -4.61 -17.07 -14.78
C PRO A 122 -5.45 -17.55 -13.60
N THR A 123 -6.77 -17.46 -13.76
CA THR A 123 -7.71 -17.95 -12.76
C THR A 123 -8.02 -19.42 -13.00
N TYR A 124 -7.96 -20.20 -11.93
CA TYR A 124 -8.38 -21.60 -11.92
C TYR A 124 -9.39 -21.86 -10.82
N SER A 125 -10.16 -22.93 -11.02
CA SER A 125 -11.00 -23.51 -9.99
C SER A 125 -10.80 -25.03 -9.93
N CYS A 126 -10.93 -25.62 -8.75
CA CYS A 126 -11.04 -27.07 -8.59
C CYS A 126 -12.04 -27.38 -7.49
N ARG A 127 -12.46 -28.63 -7.44
CA ARG A 127 -13.47 -29.08 -6.50
C ARG A 127 -13.16 -30.44 -5.89
N SER A 128 -13.72 -30.66 -4.72
CA SER A 128 -13.69 -31.91 -3.98
C SER A 128 -15.12 -32.33 -3.64
N THR A 129 -15.43 -33.60 -3.86
CA THR A 129 -16.74 -34.20 -3.59
C THR A 129 -16.74 -35.04 -2.31
N ASP A 130 -15.62 -35.08 -1.59
CA ASP A 130 -15.39 -35.94 -0.41
C ASP A 130 -14.81 -35.18 0.80
N ASP A 131 -15.24 -33.92 0.95
CA ASP A 131 -14.80 -32.98 2.00
C ASP A 131 -13.27 -32.77 2.06
N GLY A 132 -12.66 -32.65 0.87
CA GLY A 132 -11.28 -32.24 0.67
C GLY A 132 -10.25 -33.36 0.74
N LYS A 133 -10.66 -34.64 0.75
CA LYS A 133 -9.73 -35.78 0.76
C LYS A 133 -9.09 -35.96 -0.62
N THR A 134 -9.88 -35.84 -1.68
CA THR A 134 -9.43 -35.84 -3.07
C THR A 134 -9.99 -34.65 -3.83
N TRP A 135 -9.26 -34.22 -4.86
CA TRP A 135 -9.56 -33.04 -5.65
C TRP A 135 -9.52 -33.36 -7.14
N GLU A 136 -10.49 -32.86 -7.87
CA GLU A 136 -10.58 -33.03 -9.32
C GLU A 136 -9.58 -32.12 -10.05
N THR A 137 -9.31 -32.43 -11.31
CA THR A 137 -8.43 -31.65 -12.18
C THR A 137 -8.86 -30.18 -12.24
N PRO A 138 -7.95 -29.21 -12.02
CA PRO A 138 -8.28 -27.80 -12.11
C PRO A 138 -8.84 -27.39 -13.49
N VAL A 139 -9.89 -26.57 -13.46
CA VAL A 139 -10.52 -25.93 -14.63
C VAL A 139 -9.99 -24.51 -14.76
N LYS A 140 -9.49 -24.15 -15.95
CA LYS A 140 -9.04 -22.79 -16.26
C LYS A 140 -10.23 -21.89 -16.58
N LEU A 141 -10.32 -20.74 -15.93
CA LEU A 141 -11.41 -19.77 -16.11
C LEU A 141 -10.98 -18.57 -16.96
N SER A 142 -9.73 -18.13 -16.82
CA SER A 142 -9.19 -16.99 -17.58
C SER A 142 -7.66 -17.04 -17.68
N ASP A 143 -7.11 -16.42 -18.73
CA ASP A 143 -5.67 -16.23 -18.93
C ASP A 143 -5.11 -14.89 -18.40
N PRO A 144 -5.79 -13.74 -18.61
CA PRO A 144 -5.23 -12.44 -18.24
C PRO A 144 -4.91 -12.33 -16.77
N TRP A 145 -4.03 -11.39 -16.44
CA TRP A 145 -3.65 -11.11 -15.07
C TRP A 145 -4.84 -10.83 -14.17
N CYS A 146 -5.10 -11.77 -13.27
CA CYS A 146 -6.04 -11.59 -12.17
C CYS A 146 -5.30 -11.02 -10.96
N GLY A 147 -5.73 -9.86 -10.46
CA GLY A 147 -5.09 -9.25 -9.29
C GLY A 147 -5.54 -9.83 -7.95
N CYS A 148 -6.73 -10.43 -7.89
CA CYS A 148 -7.27 -11.05 -6.67
C CYS A 148 -8.54 -11.86 -6.94
N ILE A 149 -8.75 -12.90 -6.14
CA ILE A 149 -10.00 -13.66 -6.02
C ILE A 149 -10.34 -13.78 -4.54
N HIS A 150 -11.55 -13.40 -4.16
CA HIS A 150 -11.87 -13.25 -2.73
C HIS A 150 -13.27 -13.69 -2.33
N SER A 151 -14.21 -13.79 -3.27
CA SER A 151 -15.63 -14.01 -2.95
C SER A 151 -16.29 -15.02 -3.86
N MET A 152 -16.94 -16.01 -3.27
CA MET A 152 -17.73 -17.03 -3.95
C MET A 152 -18.93 -17.42 -3.08
N ILE A 153 -20.13 -17.47 -3.67
CA ILE A 153 -21.37 -17.84 -2.96
C ILE A 153 -22.16 -18.87 -3.76
N GLN A 154 -23.00 -19.66 -3.08
CA GLN A 154 -24.08 -20.42 -3.71
C GLN A 154 -25.40 -19.70 -3.46
N MET A 155 -26.10 -19.37 -4.53
CA MET A 155 -27.44 -18.79 -4.47
C MET A 155 -28.48 -19.80 -3.94
N LYS A 156 -29.65 -19.31 -3.54
CA LYS A 156 -30.81 -20.15 -3.20
C LYS A 156 -31.21 -21.08 -4.35
N SER A 157 -31.05 -20.62 -5.60
CA SER A 157 -31.30 -21.41 -6.81
C SER A 157 -30.35 -22.58 -7.02
N GLY A 158 -29.23 -22.65 -6.28
CA GLY A 158 -28.17 -23.64 -6.45
C GLY A 158 -27.01 -23.16 -7.33
N ARG A 159 -27.21 -22.10 -8.12
CA ARG A 159 -26.16 -21.44 -8.93
C ARG A 159 -25.03 -20.93 -8.03
N ILE A 160 -23.80 -21.16 -8.44
CA ILE A 160 -22.60 -20.60 -7.80
C ILE A 160 -22.20 -19.32 -8.54
N VAL A 161 -21.82 -18.30 -7.79
CA VAL A 161 -21.30 -17.02 -8.32
C VAL A 161 -19.92 -16.79 -7.75
N LEU A 162 -18.93 -16.58 -8.61
CA LEU A 162 -17.55 -16.26 -8.29
C LEU A 162 -17.25 -14.84 -8.77
N VAL A 163 -16.68 -14.03 -7.86
CA VAL A 163 -16.14 -12.71 -8.17
C VAL A 163 -14.64 -12.83 -8.37
N GLY A 164 -14.14 -12.33 -9.48
CA GLY A 164 -12.71 -12.16 -9.68
C GLY A 164 -12.43 -10.99 -10.60
N GLN A 165 -11.30 -11.04 -11.29
CA GLN A 165 -10.68 -9.83 -11.83
C GLN A 165 -9.82 -10.14 -13.04
N GLU A 166 -9.75 -9.21 -13.98
CA GLU A 166 -8.84 -9.26 -15.12
C GLU A 166 -8.22 -7.88 -15.34
N ILE A 167 -6.98 -7.83 -15.81
CA ILE A 167 -6.44 -6.65 -16.47
C ILE A 167 -7.15 -6.45 -17.83
N ILE A 168 -7.44 -5.20 -18.19
CA ILE A 168 -8.13 -4.85 -19.44
C ILE A 168 -7.24 -3.98 -20.36
N PRO A 169 -7.59 -3.78 -21.65
CA PRO A 169 -6.79 -3.01 -22.59
C PRO A 169 -6.46 -1.57 -22.16
N GLN A 170 -7.25 -1.01 -21.24
CA GLN A 170 -7.06 0.33 -20.67
C GLN A 170 -6.02 0.35 -19.53
N TRP A 171 -5.32 -0.75 -19.27
CA TRP A 171 -4.26 -0.83 -18.27
C TRP A 171 -4.73 -0.51 -16.86
N ARG A 172 -5.88 -1.06 -16.52
CA ARG A 172 -6.45 -1.10 -15.18
C ARG A 172 -7.10 -2.46 -14.98
N HIS A 173 -7.58 -2.71 -13.77
CA HIS A 173 -8.34 -3.92 -13.49
C HIS A 173 -9.83 -3.69 -13.67
N ALA A 174 -10.53 -4.71 -14.16
CA ALA A 174 -11.97 -4.79 -14.11
C ALA A 174 -12.39 -6.05 -13.37
N THR A 175 -13.51 -5.96 -12.68
CA THR A 175 -14.12 -7.12 -12.02
C THR A 175 -14.81 -7.95 -13.08
N VAL A 176 -14.60 -9.27 -13.04
CA VAL A 176 -15.24 -10.23 -13.94
C VAL A 176 -15.98 -11.24 -13.09
N MET A 177 -17.16 -11.62 -13.57
CA MET A 177 -18.06 -12.52 -12.86
C MET A 177 -18.07 -13.87 -13.56
N TRP A 178 -18.10 -14.95 -12.79
CA TRP A 178 -18.33 -16.30 -13.31
C TRP A 178 -19.45 -16.96 -12.56
N VAL A 179 -20.24 -17.77 -13.27
CA VAL A 179 -21.29 -18.59 -12.66
C VAL A 179 -21.15 -20.05 -13.03
N SER A 180 -21.58 -20.94 -12.13
CA SER A 180 -21.65 -22.37 -12.39
C SER A 180 -23.00 -22.90 -11.95
N ASP A 181 -23.63 -23.71 -12.80
CA ASP A 181 -24.92 -24.38 -12.56
C ASP A 181 -24.74 -25.89 -12.32
N ASP A 182 -23.50 -26.38 -12.27
CA ASP A 182 -23.16 -27.80 -12.22
C ASP A 182 -22.15 -28.15 -11.11
N LEU A 183 -22.20 -27.38 -10.00
CA LEU A 183 -21.34 -27.54 -8.83
C LEU A 183 -19.85 -27.39 -9.16
N GLY A 184 -19.51 -26.38 -9.97
CA GLY A 184 -18.14 -25.99 -10.29
C GLY A 184 -17.44 -26.86 -11.34
N LYS A 185 -18.16 -27.74 -12.05
CA LYS A 185 -17.56 -28.53 -13.15
C LYS A 185 -17.26 -27.66 -14.36
N SER A 186 -18.18 -26.75 -14.68
CA SER A 186 -18.02 -25.77 -15.75
C SER A 186 -18.46 -24.39 -15.29
N TRP A 187 -17.92 -23.36 -15.94
CA TRP A 187 -18.13 -21.97 -15.59
C TRP A 187 -18.52 -21.17 -16.83
N GLN A 188 -19.54 -20.33 -16.67
CA GLN A 188 -19.95 -19.33 -17.64
C GLN A 188 -19.38 -17.97 -17.22
N ARG A 189 -18.74 -17.27 -18.14
CA ARG A 189 -18.25 -15.90 -17.91
C ARG A 189 -19.38 -14.91 -18.11
N GLY A 190 -19.60 -14.04 -17.13
CA GLY A 190 -20.57 -12.95 -17.17
C GLY A 190 -19.95 -11.60 -17.56
N ASP A 191 -20.65 -10.55 -17.15
CA ASP A 191 -20.28 -9.16 -17.39
C ASP A 191 -18.93 -8.80 -16.76
N MET A 192 -18.30 -7.81 -17.39
CA MET A 192 -17.11 -7.14 -16.89
C MET A 192 -17.52 -5.78 -16.35
N LEU A 193 -17.23 -5.54 -15.07
CA LEU A 193 -17.52 -4.29 -14.38
C LEU A 193 -16.24 -3.46 -14.30
N ASP A 194 -16.21 -2.38 -15.08
CA ASP A 194 -15.15 -1.38 -15.12
C ASP A 194 -15.71 0.00 -14.76
N TYR A 195 -15.25 0.58 -13.65
CA TYR A 195 -15.69 1.92 -13.23
C TYR A 195 -14.94 3.07 -13.96
N GLY A 196 -13.89 2.75 -14.73
CA GLY A 196 -13.31 3.67 -15.72
C GLY A 196 -12.19 4.60 -15.25
N VAL A 197 -11.74 4.52 -13.99
CA VAL A 197 -10.71 5.43 -13.45
C VAL A 197 -9.35 4.75 -13.29
N GLY A 198 -8.30 5.51 -13.60
CA GLY A 198 -6.89 5.14 -13.45
C GLY A 198 -6.35 4.26 -14.59
N THR A 199 -5.02 4.19 -14.67
CA THR A 199 -4.27 3.43 -15.70
C THR A 199 -2.95 2.87 -15.12
N HIS A 200 -3.02 2.29 -13.92
CA HIS A 200 -1.89 1.65 -13.26
C HIS A 200 -2.31 0.30 -12.63
N ASP A 201 -1.34 -0.41 -12.07
CA ASP A 201 -1.49 -1.76 -11.47
C ASP A 201 -2.41 -1.85 -10.23
N HIS A 202 -2.91 -0.72 -9.74
CA HIS A 202 -3.87 -0.63 -8.64
C HIS A 202 -5.16 0.12 -9.04
N ALA A 203 -5.27 0.51 -10.32
CA ALA A 203 -6.42 1.23 -10.85
C ALA A 203 -7.56 0.29 -11.23
N GLY A 204 -8.74 0.87 -11.41
CA GLY A 204 -9.94 0.14 -11.85
C GLY A 204 -10.87 -0.27 -10.72
N SER A 205 -11.79 -1.18 -11.04
CA SER A 205 -12.71 -1.81 -10.11
C SER A 205 -12.18 -3.21 -9.77
N LEU A 206 -11.76 -3.37 -8.52
CA LEU A 206 -10.99 -4.52 -8.06
C LEU A 206 -11.73 -5.27 -6.95
N GLU A 207 -11.26 -6.49 -6.68
CA GLU A 207 -11.41 -7.16 -5.38
C GLU A 207 -12.81 -7.05 -4.75
N GLY A 208 -13.80 -7.68 -5.38
CA GLY A 208 -15.20 -7.58 -4.94
C GLY A 208 -15.67 -8.65 -3.97
N THR A 209 -16.76 -8.34 -3.26
CA THR A 209 -17.51 -9.29 -2.43
C THR A 209 -18.99 -9.25 -2.74
N VAL A 210 -19.65 -10.41 -2.80
CA VAL A 210 -21.05 -10.55 -3.25
C VAL A 210 -21.89 -11.27 -2.20
N ILE A 211 -23.15 -10.84 -2.06
CA ILE A 211 -24.16 -11.52 -1.25
C ILE A 211 -25.48 -11.62 -2.00
N GLU A 212 -26.21 -12.71 -1.79
CA GLU A 212 -27.61 -12.83 -2.24
C GLU A 212 -28.53 -12.23 -1.17
N ARG A 213 -29.41 -11.31 -1.59
CA ARG A 213 -30.45 -10.70 -0.77
C ARG A 213 -31.68 -11.61 -0.64
N LYS A 214 -32.55 -11.30 0.32
CA LYS A 214 -33.78 -12.07 0.57
C LYS A 214 -34.70 -12.17 -0.64
N ASP A 215 -34.76 -11.12 -1.46
CA ASP A 215 -35.55 -11.06 -2.70
C ASP A 215 -34.95 -11.82 -3.89
N GLY A 216 -33.79 -12.47 -3.69
CA GLY A 216 -33.08 -13.24 -4.71
C GLY A 216 -32.18 -12.39 -5.61
N SER A 217 -32.10 -11.07 -5.41
CA SER A 217 -31.11 -10.23 -6.08
C SER A 217 -29.72 -10.41 -5.45
N LEU A 218 -28.68 -10.22 -6.25
CA LEU A 218 -27.30 -10.16 -5.79
C LEU A 218 -26.89 -8.71 -5.57
N TYR A 219 -26.14 -8.47 -4.49
CA TYR A 219 -25.51 -7.20 -4.19
C TYR A 219 -24.00 -7.39 -4.12
N LEU A 220 -23.27 -6.58 -4.88
CA LEU A 220 -21.81 -6.58 -4.97
C LEU A 220 -21.27 -5.30 -4.34
N LEU A 221 -20.18 -5.42 -3.59
CA LEU A 221 -19.32 -4.32 -3.19
C LEU A 221 -17.93 -4.49 -3.80
N LEU A 222 -17.36 -3.41 -4.33
CA LEU A 222 -16.08 -3.38 -5.04
C LEU A 222 -15.11 -2.41 -4.38
N ARG A 223 -13.84 -2.84 -4.29
CA ARG A 223 -12.73 -1.94 -4.00
C ARG A 223 -12.48 -1.03 -5.20
N THR A 224 -12.28 0.26 -4.92
CA THR A 224 -11.74 1.22 -5.89
C THR A 224 -10.69 2.11 -5.20
N GLU A 225 -10.08 3.02 -5.97
CA GLU A 225 -9.19 4.07 -5.46
C GLU A 225 -9.89 5.41 -5.23
N ALA A 226 -11.22 5.46 -5.38
CA ALA A 226 -12.01 6.68 -5.19
C ALA A 226 -12.24 7.06 -3.70
N GLY A 227 -11.72 6.28 -2.76
CA GLY A 227 -11.94 6.48 -1.31
C GLY A 227 -13.27 5.92 -0.78
N PHE A 228 -14.06 5.26 -1.64
CA PHE A 228 -15.34 4.64 -1.30
C PHE A 228 -15.44 3.27 -1.96
N LEU A 229 -16.19 2.36 -1.32
CA LEU A 229 -16.64 1.15 -1.99
C LEU A 229 -17.65 1.51 -3.09
N TRP A 230 -17.66 0.74 -4.16
CA TRP A 230 -18.64 0.82 -5.24
C TRP A 230 -19.59 -0.36 -5.17
N GLN A 231 -20.79 -0.22 -5.72
CA GLN A 231 -21.80 -1.27 -5.72
C GLN A 231 -22.35 -1.54 -7.11
N ALA A 232 -22.84 -2.76 -7.31
CA ALA A 232 -23.67 -3.15 -8.45
C ALA A 232 -24.66 -4.24 -8.01
N THR A 233 -25.69 -4.48 -8.81
CA THR A 233 -26.71 -5.51 -8.55
C THR A 233 -26.93 -6.43 -9.73
N SER A 234 -27.37 -7.66 -9.45
CA SER A 234 -27.70 -8.65 -10.48
C SER A 234 -28.89 -9.53 -10.06
N ARG A 235 -29.55 -10.17 -11.01
CA ARG A 235 -30.59 -11.20 -10.77
C ARG A 235 -30.05 -12.63 -10.95
N ASP A 236 -28.95 -12.79 -11.68
CA ASP A 236 -28.49 -14.08 -12.19
C ASP A 236 -26.98 -14.32 -12.03
N GLY A 237 -26.23 -13.32 -11.57
CA GLY A 237 -24.77 -13.35 -11.43
C GLY A 237 -24.00 -13.16 -12.74
N LEU A 238 -24.68 -13.18 -13.89
CA LEU A 238 -24.10 -12.97 -15.21
C LEU A 238 -24.21 -11.50 -15.62
N LYS A 239 -25.40 -10.91 -15.50
CA LYS A 239 -25.68 -9.54 -15.92
C LYS A 239 -25.75 -8.60 -14.73
N TRP A 240 -25.02 -7.50 -14.81
CA TRP A 240 -24.87 -6.57 -13.69
C TRP A 240 -25.24 -5.14 -14.07
N GLU A 241 -25.97 -4.49 -13.18
CA GLU A 241 -26.51 -3.16 -13.40
C GLU A 241 -26.19 -2.23 -12.22
N GLY A 242 -26.24 -0.92 -12.48
CA GLY A 242 -26.16 0.10 -11.43
C GLY A 242 -24.80 0.24 -10.76
N LEU A 243 -23.71 0.02 -11.51
CA LEU A 243 -22.34 0.26 -11.02
C LEU A 243 -22.17 1.73 -10.61
N GLN A 244 -22.07 1.97 -9.30
CA GLN A 244 -22.01 3.34 -8.75
C GLN A 244 -21.30 3.38 -7.39
N GLN A 245 -20.88 4.57 -6.98
CA GLN A 245 -20.25 4.79 -5.68
C GLN A 245 -21.27 4.60 -4.53
N THR A 246 -20.82 4.03 -3.41
CA THR A 246 -21.58 3.96 -2.15
C THR A 246 -21.25 5.14 -1.21
N LYS A 247 -21.87 5.16 -0.03
CA LYS A 247 -21.48 6.03 1.10
C LYS A 247 -20.43 5.40 2.03
N ILE A 248 -19.98 4.17 1.74
CA ILE A 248 -19.07 3.42 2.59
C ILE A 248 -17.64 3.85 2.27
N ALA A 249 -17.07 4.71 3.13
CA ALA A 249 -15.68 5.12 3.02
C ALA A 249 -14.75 3.90 3.15
N SER A 250 -13.73 3.86 2.30
CA SER A 250 -12.76 2.77 2.25
C SER A 250 -11.40 3.28 1.82
N VAL A 251 -10.36 2.74 2.42
CA VAL A 251 -9.03 2.80 1.79
C VAL A 251 -8.93 1.71 0.72
N THR A 252 -7.93 1.77 -0.15
CA THR A 252 -7.73 0.84 -1.27
C THR A 252 -7.47 -0.61 -0.82
N CYS A 253 -8.47 -1.34 -0.32
CA CYS A 253 -8.38 -2.74 0.10
C CYS A 253 -9.73 -3.46 -0.09
N CYS A 254 -9.70 -4.79 -0.21
CA CYS A 254 -10.88 -5.61 -0.43
C CYS A 254 -11.84 -5.62 0.79
N PRO A 255 -13.15 -5.46 0.58
CA PRO A 255 -14.16 -5.79 1.56
C PRO A 255 -14.49 -7.29 1.56
N GLN A 256 -15.08 -7.79 2.64
CA GLN A 256 -15.68 -9.12 2.72
C GLN A 256 -17.08 -9.03 3.32
N MET A 257 -18.08 -9.58 2.62
CA MET A 257 -19.43 -9.77 3.15
C MET A 257 -19.68 -11.24 3.51
N ALA A 258 -20.49 -11.46 4.55
CA ALA A 258 -21.02 -12.78 4.88
C ALA A 258 -22.42 -12.64 5.49
N ARG A 259 -23.37 -13.48 5.06
CA ARG A 259 -24.64 -13.62 5.77
C ARG A 259 -24.44 -14.57 6.95
N LEU A 260 -24.82 -14.09 8.13
CA LEU A 260 -24.71 -14.83 9.37
C LEU A 260 -25.95 -15.71 9.59
N SER A 261 -25.80 -16.67 10.50
CA SER A 261 -26.84 -17.62 10.92
C SER A 261 -28.10 -16.94 11.49
N ASP A 262 -27.96 -15.74 12.08
CA ASP A 262 -29.07 -14.92 12.56
C ASP A 262 -29.75 -14.07 11.47
N GLY A 263 -29.29 -14.20 10.21
CA GLY A 263 -29.85 -13.55 9.04
C GLY A 263 -29.24 -12.20 8.69
N ARG A 264 -28.44 -11.60 9.57
CA ARG A 264 -27.75 -10.33 9.33
C ARG A 264 -26.65 -10.50 8.30
N ILE A 265 -26.30 -9.42 7.61
CA ILE A 265 -25.14 -9.38 6.70
C ILE A 265 -24.02 -8.62 7.40
N ALA A 266 -22.89 -9.29 7.62
CA ALA A 266 -21.68 -8.66 8.13
C ALA A 266 -20.84 -8.12 6.97
N LEU A 267 -20.24 -6.94 7.15
CA LEU A 267 -19.25 -6.35 6.26
C LEU A 267 -17.96 -6.09 7.04
N LEU A 268 -16.86 -6.64 6.53
CA LEU A 268 -15.53 -6.51 7.10
C LEU A 268 -14.62 -5.80 6.08
N TRP A 269 -14.05 -4.64 6.43
CA TRP A 269 -13.25 -3.84 5.50
C TRP A 269 -12.32 -2.86 6.20
N ASN A 270 -11.42 -2.23 5.44
CA ASN A 270 -10.59 -1.14 5.94
C ASN A 270 -11.22 0.21 5.57
N ALA A 271 -11.90 0.84 6.54
CA ALA A 271 -12.25 2.26 6.48
C ALA A 271 -11.00 3.13 6.77
N PRO A 272 -10.99 4.43 6.42
CA PRO A 272 -10.01 5.37 6.96
C PRO A 272 -9.96 5.25 8.49
N PRO A 273 -8.76 5.17 9.11
CA PRO A 273 -8.64 4.91 10.53
C PRO A 273 -9.20 6.07 11.34
N ARG A 274 -9.78 5.79 12.51
CA ARG A 274 -10.46 6.78 13.36
C ARG A 274 -9.58 7.99 13.75
N HIS A 275 -8.27 7.79 13.87
CA HIS A 275 -7.32 8.86 14.22
C HIS A 275 -6.86 9.71 13.01
N ASP A 276 -7.11 9.24 11.79
CA ASP A 276 -6.78 9.94 10.54
C ASP A 276 -7.89 9.66 9.48
N PRO A 277 -9.08 10.28 9.64
CA PRO A 277 -10.24 9.99 8.79
C PRO A 277 -10.06 10.44 7.34
N ASN A 278 -9.03 11.24 7.04
CA ASN A 278 -8.70 11.68 5.68
C ASN A 278 -7.68 10.76 4.99
N SER A 279 -7.22 9.70 5.68
CA SER A 279 -6.26 8.76 5.10
C SER A 279 -6.89 7.98 3.95
N GLY A 280 -6.33 8.10 2.74
CA GLY A 280 -6.75 7.29 1.58
C GLY A 280 -6.05 5.92 1.48
N ALA A 281 -5.05 5.66 2.32
CA ALA A 281 -4.15 4.52 2.15
C ALA A 281 -3.86 3.71 3.44
N SER A 282 -4.17 4.25 4.62
CA SER A 282 -3.87 3.55 5.88
C SER A 282 -4.79 2.35 6.09
N ARG A 283 -4.19 1.17 6.23
CA ARG A 283 -4.90 -0.09 6.51
C ARG A 283 -4.72 -0.54 7.96
N ALA A 284 -4.53 0.42 8.86
CA ALA A 284 -4.17 0.17 10.26
C ALA A 284 -5.34 -0.35 11.11
N GLU A 285 -6.59 -0.07 10.76
CA GLU A 285 -7.78 -0.54 11.47
C GLU A 285 -8.64 -1.43 10.55
N LEU A 286 -9.15 -2.54 11.09
CA LEU A 286 -10.09 -3.42 10.43
C LEU A 286 -11.49 -3.24 11.04
N SER A 287 -12.44 -2.79 10.22
CA SER A 287 -13.80 -2.41 10.60
C SER A 287 -14.80 -3.52 10.30
N LEU A 288 -15.70 -3.79 11.24
CA LEU A 288 -16.83 -4.71 11.10
C LEU A 288 -18.15 -3.95 11.32
N ALA A 289 -19.10 -4.09 10.41
CA ALA A 289 -20.46 -3.57 10.56
C ALA A 289 -21.49 -4.62 10.13
N PHE A 290 -22.74 -4.41 10.53
CA PHE A 290 -23.85 -5.30 10.24
C PHE A 290 -24.98 -4.58 9.52
N SER A 291 -25.70 -5.29 8.67
CA SER A 291 -26.95 -4.86 8.06
C SER A 291 -28.05 -5.88 8.36
N ASP A 292 -29.19 -5.36 8.85
CA ASP A 292 -30.39 -6.14 9.15
C ASP A 292 -31.47 -5.96 8.06
N ASP A 293 -31.22 -5.08 7.10
CA ASP A 293 -32.15 -4.59 6.08
C ASP A 293 -31.62 -4.82 4.66
N GLU A 294 -30.95 -5.96 4.45
CA GLU A 294 -30.50 -6.42 3.13
C GLU A 294 -29.56 -5.43 2.42
N THR A 295 -28.61 -4.87 3.20
CA THR A 295 -27.55 -3.92 2.80
C THR A 295 -28.04 -2.49 2.50
N ALA A 296 -29.25 -2.13 2.90
CA ALA A 296 -29.74 -0.76 2.72
C ALA A 296 -29.07 0.21 3.70
N THR A 297 -28.85 -0.23 4.95
CA THR A 297 -28.10 0.50 5.96
C THR A 297 -27.09 -0.39 6.66
N TRP A 298 -26.10 0.25 7.30
CA TRP A 298 -25.03 -0.42 8.05
C TRP A 298 -24.95 0.16 9.45
N SER A 299 -24.72 -0.70 10.44
CA SER A 299 -24.46 -0.29 11.82
C SER A 299 -23.21 0.58 11.91
N LYS A 300 -23.05 1.28 13.04
CA LYS A 300 -21.75 1.92 13.37
C LYS A 300 -20.64 0.85 13.31
N PRO A 301 -19.53 1.10 12.60
CA PRO A 301 -18.44 0.13 12.54
C PRO A 301 -17.78 -0.08 13.91
N VAL A 302 -17.45 -1.33 14.21
CA VAL A 302 -16.62 -1.75 15.35
C VAL A 302 -15.23 -2.12 14.82
N ILE A 303 -14.17 -1.64 15.47
CA ILE A 303 -12.80 -2.03 15.11
C ILE A 303 -12.46 -3.35 15.78
N VAL A 304 -12.33 -4.40 14.98
CA VAL A 304 -12.07 -5.77 15.47
C VAL A 304 -10.59 -6.07 15.66
N ALA A 305 -9.73 -5.38 14.91
CA ALA A 305 -8.28 -5.45 15.03
C ALA A 305 -7.63 -4.16 14.55
N ALA A 306 -6.46 -3.84 15.10
CA ALA A 306 -5.65 -2.71 14.66
C ALA A 306 -4.14 -2.98 14.76
N ASN A 307 -3.34 -2.32 13.91
CA ASN A 307 -1.89 -2.30 14.01
C ASN A 307 -1.36 -0.92 13.63
N TYR A 308 -0.95 -0.15 14.63
CA TYR A 308 -0.45 1.23 14.49
C TYR A 308 1.08 1.33 14.48
N GLY A 309 1.78 0.19 14.47
CA GLY A 309 3.24 0.16 14.32
C GLY A 309 3.68 0.73 12.97
N ALA A 310 4.97 1.02 12.82
CA ALA A 310 5.52 1.53 11.56
C ALA A 310 5.24 0.55 10.40
N GLY A 311 4.43 0.97 9.42
CA GLY A 311 3.99 0.11 8.32
C GLY A 311 2.96 -0.97 8.69
N GLY A 312 2.42 -0.89 9.92
CA GLY A 312 1.37 -1.75 10.46
C GLY A 312 0.11 -1.74 9.60
N ARG A 313 -0.49 -2.93 9.46
CA ARG A 313 -1.69 -3.14 8.66
C ARG A 313 -2.44 -4.38 9.13
N VAL A 314 -3.75 -4.42 8.90
CA VAL A 314 -4.63 -5.60 9.06
C VAL A 314 -5.60 -5.61 7.90
N SER A 315 -5.22 -6.27 6.79
CA SER A 315 -5.88 -6.06 5.50
C SER A 315 -5.89 -7.30 4.62
N TYR A 316 -6.75 -7.31 3.60
CA TYR A 316 -7.15 -8.50 2.84
C TYR A 316 -7.85 -9.52 3.75
N PRO A 317 -9.03 -9.17 4.29
CA PRO A 317 -9.67 -9.93 5.35
C PRO A 317 -10.53 -11.08 4.83
N TYR A 318 -10.50 -12.22 5.52
CA TYR A 318 -11.51 -13.28 5.40
C TYR A 318 -12.38 -13.31 6.66
N LEU A 319 -13.68 -13.48 6.46
CA LEU A 319 -14.68 -13.61 7.51
C LEU A 319 -15.38 -14.96 7.38
N TYR A 320 -15.39 -15.73 8.47
CA TYR A 320 -16.00 -17.04 8.53
C TYR A 320 -16.78 -17.19 9.83
N GLU A 321 -18.09 -17.44 9.75
CA GLU A 321 -18.90 -17.79 10.92
C GLU A 321 -18.71 -19.28 11.20
N ARG A 322 -17.91 -19.61 12.21
CA ARG A 322 -17.57 -21.00 12.56
C ARG A 322 -18.76 -21.70 13.24
N LYS A 323 -19.42 -20.99 14.14
CA LYS A 323 -20.63 -21.36 14.88
C LYS A 323 -21.52 -20.13 14.93
N ALA A 324 -22.82 -20.31 15.19
CA ALA A 324 -23.74 -19.19 15.28
C ALA A 324 -23.20 -18.07 16.19
N GLY A 325 -22.91 -16.91 15.61
CA GLY A 325 -22.32 -15.76 16.29
C GLY A 325 -20.80 -15.81 16.51
N GLU A 326 -20.11 -16.94 16.42
CA GLU A 326 -18.64 -17.03 16.53
C GLU A 326 -17.97 -16.77 15.17
N LEU A 327 -17.34 -15.61 15.04
CA LEU A 327 -16.63 -15.19 13.84
C LEU A 327 -15.15 -15.51 13.96
N TRP A 328 -14.59 -16.19 12.97
CA TRP A 328 -13.17 -16.29 12.72
C TRP A 328 -12.77 -15.27 11.66
N ILE A 329 -11.74 -14.49 11.96
CA ILE A 329 -11.23 -13.43 11.09
C ILE A 329 -9.74 -13.65 10.86
N THR A 330 -9.35 -13.69 9.59
CA THR A 330 -7.95 -13.78 9.20
C THR A 330 -7.59 -12.75 8.15
N THR A 331 -6.32 -12.35 8.06
CA THR A 331 -5.85 -11.46 7.01
C THR A 331 -4.63 -12.02 6.27
N MET A 332 -4.52 -11.75 4.98
CA MET A 332 -3.27 -12.03 4.24
C MET A 332 -2.15 -11.09 4.70
N GLN A 333 -2.46 -9.79 4.82
CA GLN A 333 -1.50 -8.78 5.24
C GLN A 333 -1.72 -8.41 6.70
N GLY A 334 -0.64 -8.38 7.48
CA GLY A 334 -0.70 -8.08 8.92
C GLY A 334 -0.80 -9.29 9.85
N GLY A 335 -1.00 -10.50 9.29
CA GLY A 335 -0.93 -11.74 10.06
C GLY A 335 -2.04 -11.94 11.10
N LEU A 336 -3.19 -11.28 10.95
CA LEU A 336 -4.29 -11.39 11.90
C LEU A 336 -4.87 -12.82 11.88
N ARG A 337 -5.00 -13.46 13.05
CA ARG A 337 -5.66 -14.76 13.25
C ARG A 337 -6.47 -14.69 14.53
N MET A 338 -7.76 -14.36 14.43
CA MET A 338 -8.59 -14.10 15.60
C MET A 338 -9.96 -14.74 15.51
N LYS A 339 -10.60 -14.86 16.67
CA LYS A 339 -12.02 -15.14 16.79
C LYS A 339 -12.71 -14.19 17.76
N VAL A 340 -13.99 -13.93 17.54
CA VAL A 340 -14.83 -13.06 18.38
C VAL A 340 -16.29 -13.45 18.25
N ASN A 341 -17.09 -13.33 19.32
CA ASN A 341 -18.54 -13.50 19.20
C ASN A 341 -19.23 -12.17 18.89
N THR A 342 -20.23 -12.19 18.02
CA THR A 342 -21.02 -11.00 17.67
C THR A 342 -21.72 -10.37 18.88
N ALA A 343 -22.16 -11.19 19.84
CA ALA A 343 -22.78 -10.72 21.08
C ALA A 343 -21.83 -9.92 21.99
N ASP A 344 -20.52 -10.14 21.86
CA ASP A 344 -19.50 -9.50 22.71
C ASP A 344 -18.95 -8.18 22.13
N LEU A 345 -19.30 -7.85 20.87
CA LEU A 345 -18.75 -6.68 20.17
C LEU A 345 -19.16 -5.35 20.81
N ALA A 346 -20.25 -5.30 21.56
CA ALA A 346 -20.66 -4.09 22.29
C ALA A 346 -19.97 -3.94 23.66
N ALA A 347 -19.27 -4.98 24.14
CA ALA A 347 -18.70 -5.02 25.48
C ALA A 347 -17.24 -4.50 25.56
N GLY A 348 -16.84 -3.66 24.61
CA GLY A 348 -15.54 -3.00 24.57
C GLY A 348 -15.26 -2.35 23.21
N GLU A 349 -14.14 -1.65 23.11
CA GLU A 349 -13.59 -1.19 21.83
C GLU A 349 -12.06 -1.08 21.94
N ILE A 350 -11.37 -1.16 20.81
CA ILE A 350 -9.96 -0.76 20.73
C ILE A 350 -9.91 0.77 20.89
N PRO A 351 -9.14 1.33 21.85
CA PRO A 351 -9.00 2.77 21.99
C PRO A 351 -8.58 3.43 20.68
N VAL A 352 -9.05 4.66 20.43
CA VAL A 352 -8.58 5.43 19.28
C VAL A 352 -7.09 5.70 19.48
N PHE A 353 -6.28 5.29 18.48
CA PHE A 353 -4.85 5.53 18.53
C PHE A 353 -4.56 7.02 18.64
N VAL A 354 -3.70 7.37 19.59
CA VAL A 354 -3.14 8.71 19.71
C VAL A 354 -1.70 8.59 19.23
N PRO A 355 -1.39 9.08 18.01
CA PRO A 355 -0.01 9.12 17.53
C PRO A 355 0.86 9.80 18.58
N ALA A 356 2.05 9.25 18.82
CA ALA A 356 3.02 9.91 19.67
C ALA A 356 3.18 11.36 19.17
N PRO A 357 3.16 12.36 20.07
CA PRO A 357 3.39 13.73 19.67
C PRO A 357 4.70 13.76 18.89
N LYS A 358 4.70 14.35 17.69
CA LYS A 358 5.96 14.67 17.00
C LYS A 358 6.81 15.43 18.02
N SER A 359 8.06 15.00 18.22
CA SER A 359 8.95 15.61 19.22
C SER A 359 8.96 17.12 19.00
N VAL A 360 8.43 17.88 19.97
CA VAL A 360 8.29 19.32 19.78
C VAL A 360 9.69 19.92 19.70
N PRO A 361 10.03 20.68 18.65
CA PRO A 361 11.32 21.33 18.55
C PRO A 361 11.54 22.23 19.77
N LYS A 362 12.67 22.05 20.46
CA LYS A 362 13.04 22.92 21.58
C LYS A 362 13.47 24.30 21.04
N PRO A 363 13.06 25.41 21.67
CA PRO A 363 13.59 26.73 21.34
C PRO A 363 15.12 26.74 21.34
N GLY A 364 15.71 27.42 20.36
CA GLY A 364 17.17 27.46 20.18
C GLY A 364 17.80 26.19 19.59
N GLY A 365 16.99 25.21 19.16
CA GLY A 365 17.45 24.02 18.44
C GLY A 365 17.75 24.27 16.96
N ILE A 366 18.02 23.18 16.24
CA ILE A 366 18.28 23.17 14.79
C ILE A 366 17.08 22.55 14.08
N ILE A 367 16.59 23.18 13.02
CA ILE A 367 15.50 22.64 12.19
C ILE A 367 16.03 22.30 10.80
N MET A 368 15.87 21.03 10.40
CA MET A 368 16.14 20.52 9.07
C MET A 368 14.88 20.64 8.22
N PHE A 369 14.78 21.70 7.42
CA PHE A 369 13.60 22.08 6.66
C PHE A 369 13.74 21.68 5.19
N GLY A 370 13.00 20.66 4.75
CA GLY A 370 13.16 20.15 3.40
C GLY A 370 12.02 19.28 2.89
N ASP A 371 12.31 18.55 1.83
CA ASP A 371 11.36 17.68 1.12
C ASP A 371 11.52 16.19 1.48
N SER A 372 11.26 15.29 0.52
CA SER A 372 11.37 13.83 0.71
C SER A 372 12.79 13.34 0.98
N THR A 373 13.82 14.09 0.60
CA THR A 373 15.22 13.75 0.90
C THR A 373 15.59 14.00 2.36
N THR A 374 14.82 14.87 3.02
CA THR A 374 14.89 15.18 4.44
C THR A 374 13.96 14.31 5.27
N ALA A 375 12.76 14.01 4.76
CA ALA A 375 11.71 13.30 5.49
C ALA A 375 12.13 11.89 5.96
N PRO A 376 11.62 11.39 7.11
CA PRO A 376 11.83 10.01 7.54
C PRO A 376 11.38 9.00 6.48
N ARG A 377 12.13 7.89 6.32
CA ARG A 377 11.83 6.85 5.33
C ARG A 377 12.05 5.44 5.89
N GLY A 378 10.97 4.82 6.35
CA GLY A 378 11.03 3.50 6.98
C GLY A 378 11.98 3.49 8.17
N SER A 379 12.87 2.50 8.22
CA SER A 379 13.93 2.39 9.25
C SER A 379 15.23 3.12 8.90
N LEU A 380 15.29 3.85 7.78
CA LEU A 380 16.50 4.56 7.35
C LEU A 380 16.88 5.64 8.36
N LYS A 381 18.15 5.64 8.79
CA LYS A 381 18.69 6.71 9.63
C LYS A 381 19.02 7.93 8.76
N VAL A 382 18.05 8.84 8.64
CA VAL A 382 18.17 10.09 7.89
C VAL A 382 19.21 11.05 8.50
N TYR A 383 19.71 11.98 7.68
CA TYR A 383 20.79 12.89 8.06
C TYR A 383 20.46 13.73 9.31
N ALA A 384 19.19 14.09 9.54
CA ALA A 384 18.77 14.82 10.74
C ALA A 384 19.12 14.03 12.03
N THR A 385 18.81 12.73 12.06
CA THR A 385 19.14 11.85 13.19
C THR A 385 20.65 11.62 13.32
N ARG A 386 21.39 11.64 12.21
CA ARG A 386 22.86 11.51 12.22
C ARG A 386 23.54 12.75 12.79
N VAL A 387 23.10 13.93 12.38
CA VAL A 387 23.57 15.22 12.91
C VAL A 387 23.26 15.33 14.39
N GLU A 388 22.06 14.94 14.83
CA GLU A 388 21.71 14.94 16.25
C GLU A 388 22.68 14.07 17.07
N ALA A 389 22.88 12.82 16.64
CA ALA A 389 23.79 11.90 17.31
C ALA A 389 25.23 12.40 17.33
N ALA A 390 25.70 13.04 16.26
CA ALA A 390 27.04 13.59 16.16
C ALA A 390 27.24 14.86 17.01
N LEU A 391 26.20 15.65 17.23
CA LEU A 391 26.22 16.77 18.17
C LEU A 391 26.24 16.27 19.63
N GLN A 392 25.42 15.27 19.93
CA GLN A 392 25.34 14.68 21.26
C GLN A 392 26.65 13.97 21.66
N SER A 393 27.32 13.31 20.71
CA SER A 393 28.60 12.62 20.97
C SER A 393 29.74 13.57 21.37
N VAL A 394 29.62 14.87 21.05
CA VAL A 394 30.55 15.92 21.48
C VAL A 394 30.02 16.76 22.64
N GLY A 395 29.00 16.28 23.34
CA GLY A 395 28.44 16.91 24.54
C GLY A 395 27.47 18.08 24.27
N SER A 396 27.04 18.30 23.03
CA SER A 396 26.06 19.34 22.72
C SER A 396 24.66 18.96 23.20
N THR A 397 23.94 19.92 23.77
CA THR A 397 22.54 19.77 24.17
C THR A 397 21.55 20.29 23.12
N LEU A 398 22.03 20.74 21.96
CA LEU A 398 21.20 21.24 20.87
C LEU A 398 20.35 20.11 20.28
N GLY A 399 19.03 20.27 20.32
CA GLY A 399 18.11 19.35 19.64
C GLY A 399 18.11 19.58 18.12
N VAL A 400 17.94 18.51 17.35
CA VAL A 400 17.78 18.58 15.89
C VAL A 400 16.40 18.06 15.53
N TYR A 401 15.60 18.89 14.86
CA TYR A 401 14.27 18.52 14.44
C TYR A 401 14.19 18.35 12.92
N ASN A 402 13.55 17.26 12.51
CA ASN A 402 13.28 16.96 11.11
C ASN A 402 11.93 17.54 10.69
N ALA A 403 11.96 18.59 9.87
CA ALA A 403 10.80 19.20 9.23
C ALA A 403 10.75 18.88 7.72
N GLY A 404 11.14 17.66 7.34
CA GLY A 404 11.05 17.14 5.99
C GLY A 404 9.64 16.64 5.66
N VAL A 405 9.09 17.07 4.51
CA VAL A 405 7.78 16.61 4.04
C VAL A 405 7.89 16.14 2.58
N GLY A 406 7.57 14.87 2.34
CA GLY A 406 7.68 14.28 1.02
C GLY A 406 6.86 15.00 -0.05
N GLY A 407 7.44 15.16 -1.24
CA GLY A 407 6.79 15.77 -2.41
C GLY A 407 6.56 17.29 -2.33
N ASN A 408 6.90 17.94 -1.21
CA ASN A 408 6.74 19.39 -1.07
C ASN A 408 7.71 20.16 -1.98
N THR A 409 7.20 21.27 -2.52
CA THR A 409 7.97 22.30 -3.22
C THR A 409 8.25 23.50 -2.31
N THR A 410 9.01 24.49 -2.78
CA THR A 410 9.16 25.76 -2.04
C THR A 410 7.85 26.53 -1.86
N ARG A 411 6.81 26.31 -2.70
CA ARG A 411 5.45 26.86 -2.47
C ARG A 411 4.81 26.28 -1.22
N ASP A 412 4.99 24.99 -0.99
CA ASP A 412 4.46 24.31 0.19
C ASP A 412 5.28 24.67 1.43
N ALA A 413 6.61 24.75 1.28
CA ALA A 413 7.51 25.25 2.30
C ALA A 413 7.10 26.65 2.79
N ARG A 414 6.76 27.58 1.89
CA ARG A 414 6.25 28.92 2.23
C ARG A 414 5.02 28.87 3.15
N LYS A 415 4.08 27.97 2.90
CA LYS A 415 2.84 27.83 3.69
C LYS A 415 3.10 27.31 5.09
N ARG A 416 4.12 26.48 5.26
CA ARG A 416 4.45 25.82 6.53
C ARG A 416 5.63 26.43 7.29
N MET A 417 6.29 27.46 6.75
CA MET A 417 7.44 28.11 7.39
C MET A 417 7.12 28.60 8.80
N GLU A 418 5.93 29.17 9.02
CA GLU A 418 5.52 29.61 10.35
C GLU A 418 5.31 28.43 11.30
N THR A 419 4.54 27.43 10.87
CA THR A 419 4.11 26.31 11.72
C THR A 419 5.22 25.32 12.03
N ASP A 420 6.11 25.10 11.07
CA ASP A 420 7.13 24.04 11.13
C ASP A 420 8.49 24.58 11.58
N VAL A 421 8.72 25.89 11.43
CA VAL A 421 10.03 26.52 11.67
C VAL A 421 9.94 27.67 12.66
N LEU A 422 9.33 28.79 12.26
CA LEU A 422 9.48 30.07 12.99
C LEU A 422 8.84 30.06 14.38
N LYS A 423 7.70 29.39 14.55
CA LYS A 423 7.02 29.21 15.84
C LYS A 423 7.96 28.67 16.93
N TYR A 424 8.96 27.88 16.55
CA TYR A 424 9.87 27.23 17.49
C TYR A 424 11.14 28.02 17.78
N LYS A 425 11.30 29.24 17.24
CA LYS A 425 12.47 30.11 17.49
C LYS A 425 13.80 29.36 17.37
N PRO A 426 14.08 28.75 16.19
CA PRO A 426 15.28 27.94 16.00
C PRO A 426 16.54 28.82 16.05
N ARG A 427 17.66 28.24 16.48
CA ARG A 427 18.97 28.87 16.37
C ARG A 427 19.53 28.74 14.95
N VAL A 428 19.28 27.60 14.32
CA VAL A 428 19.71 27.31 12.94
C VAL A 428 18.56 26.68 12.16
N VAL A 429 18.37 27.14 10.93
CA VAL A 429 17.50 26.51 9.94
C VAL A 429 18.35 26.04 8.77
N VAL A 430 18.33 24.75 8.50
CA VAL A 430 18.95 24.14 7.32
C VAL A 430 17.87 23.95 6.27
N MET A 431 18.04 24.48 5.06
CA MET A 431 17.03 24.40 4.00
C MET A 431 17.54 23.57 2.82
N GLN A 432 16.80 22.52 2.46
CA GLN A 432 17.07 21.69 1.28
C GLN A 432 15.80 21.48 0.46
N PHE A 433 15.74 22.14 -0.70
CA PHE A 433 14.66 22.02 -1.69
C PHE A 433 15.26 22.10 -3.09
N GLY A 434 14.47 21.80 -4.11
CA GLY A 434 14.88 21.97 -5.51
C GLY A 434 14.48 20.81 -6.41
N ILE A 435 14.48 19.56 -5.91
CA ILE A 435 14.11 18.39 -6.72
C ILE A 435 12.65 18.50 -7.18
N ASN A 436 11.71 18.65 -6.24
CA ASN A 436 10.29 18.75 -6.60
C ASN A 436 9.98 20.04 -7.38
N ASP A 437 10.68 21.13 -7.09
CA ASP A 437 10.52 22.42 -7.76
C ASP A 437 10.92 22.36 -9.23
N SER A 438 12.08 21.77 -9.53
CA SER A 438 12.67 21.77 -10.87
C SER A 438 12.03 20.75 -11.81
N VAL A 439 11.33 19.75 -11.28
CA VAL A 439 10.71 18.69 -12.09
C VAL A 439 9.67 19.27 -13.05
N VAL A 440 9.82 18.93 -14.32
CA VAL A 440 8.80 19.03 -15.36
C VAL A 440 8.05 17.70 -15.44
N ASP A 441 6.74 17.71 -15.17
CA ASP A 441 5.89 16.52 -15.20
C ASP A 441 5.50 16.13 -16.65
N VAL A 442 6.47 15.67 -17.42
CA VAL A 442 6.30 15.28 -18.85
C VAL A 442 5.43 14.04 -19.06
N TRP A 443 5.12 13.31 -17.98
CA TRP A 443 4.20 12.18 -17.98
C TRP A 443 2.72 12.57 -17.92
N LYS A 444 2.40 13.84 -17.59
CA LYS A 444 1.00 14.32 -17.58
C LYS A 444 0.39 14.36 -18.98
N ASN A 445 -0.94 14.44 -19.03
CA ASN A 445 -1.68 14.66 -20.27
C ASN A 445 -2.60 15.89 -20.14
N PRO A 446 -2.31 17.01 -20.84
CA PRO A 446 -1.12 17.23 -21.68
C PRO A 446 0.19 17.30 -20.84
N PRO A 447 1.35 16.98 -21.42
CA PRO A 447 2.64 17.08 -20.75
C PRO A 447 2.89 18.50 -20.22
N ALA A 448 3.45 18.61 -19.02
CA ALA A 448 3.88 19.91 -18.52
C ALA A 448 5.03 20.45 -19.37
N ALA A 449 4.97 21.74 -19.72
CA ALA A 449 6.04 22.42 -20.44
C ALA A 449 7.04 23.14 -19.52
N LYS A 450 6.72 23.26 -18.24
CA LYS A 450 7.49 24.05 -17.26
C LYS A 450 7.65 23.29 -15.93
N PRO A 451 8.70 23.61 -15.16
CA PRO A 451 8.88 23.07 -13.81
C PRO A 451 7.69 23.34 -12.90
N ARG A 452 7.46 22.49 -11.89
CA ARG A 452 6.38 22.67 -10.91
C ARG A 452 6.43 24.05 -10.24
N VAL A 453 7.65 24.54 -9.95
CA VAL A 453 7.90 25.90 -9.48
C VAL A 453 8.97 26.52 -10.38
N PRO A 454 8.65 27.55 -11.18
CA PRO A 454 9.64 28.22 -12.04
C PRO A 454 10.83 28.78 -11.24
N LEU A 455 12.02 28.79 -11.84
CA LEU A 455 13.28 29.14 -11.16
C LEU A 455 13.23 30.49 -10.44
N GLY A 456 12.65 31.52 -11.07
CA GLY A 456 12.51 32.84 -10.45
C GLY A 456 11.61 32.82 -9.20
N GLU A 457 10.54 32.02 -9.24
CA GLU A 457 9.66 31.84 -8.08
C GLU A 457 10.33 31.00 -6.98
N TYR A 458 11.07 29.96 -7.34
CA TYR A 458 11.88 29.17 -6.40
C TYR A 458 12.87 30.06 -5.63
N LEU A 459 13.61 30.93 -6.33
CA LEU A 459 14.54 31.88 -5.70
C LEU A 459 13.81 32.91 -4.83
N LEU A 460 12.67 33.43 -5.30
CA LEU A 460 11.84 34.35 -4.52
C LEU A 460 11.36 33.68 -3.22
N ASN A 461 10.85 32.45 -3.30
CA ASN A 461 10.40 31.69 -2.14
C ASN A 461 11.52 31.50 -1.12
N LEU A 462 12.72 31.10 -1.58
CA LEU A 462 13.89 30.96 -0.73
C LEU A 462 14.31 32.28 -0.10
N ARG A 463 14.38 33.39 -0.84
CA ARG A 463 14.68 34.72 -0.27
C ARG A 463 13.73 35.08 0.86
N ILE A 464 12.43 34.87 0.65
CA ILE A 464 11.44 35.19 1.67
C ILE A 464 11.64 34.30 2.89
N MET A 465 11.87 32.99 2.72
CA MET A 465 12.10 32.07 3.84
C MET A 465 13.40 32.38 4.60
N ILE A 466 14.50 32.67 3.89
CA ILE A 466 15.77 33.08 4.48
C ILE A 466 15.59 34.37 5.28
N THR A 467 14.96 35.39 4.68
CA THR A 467 14.70 36.69 5.34
C THR A 467 13.82 36.51 6.58
N ALA A 468 12.78 35.68 6.49
CA ALA A 468 11.91 35.40 7.63
C ALA A 468 12.66 34.71 8.79
N ALA A 469 13.51 33.72 8.48
CA ALA A 469 14.35 33.06 9.47
C ALA A 469 15.37 34.03 10.11
N GLN A 470 16.02 34.87 9.32
CA GLN A 470 16.97 35.88 9.80
C GLN A 470 16.29 36.95 10.67
N ASN A 471 15.09 37.40 10.29
CA ASN A 471 14.27 38.32 11.08
C ASN A 471 13.88 37.70 12.43
N ALA A 472 13.61 36.38 12.45
CA ALA A 472 13.41 35.59 13.66
C ALA A 472 14.72 35.25 14.41
N LYS A 473 15.86 35.84 14.01
CA LYS A 473 17.19 35.66 14.60
C LYS A 473 17.79 34.25 14.46
N ALA A 474 17.27 33.44 13.55
CA ALA A 474 17.87 32.16 13.19
C ALA A 474 18.99 32.34 12.15
N LYS A 475 20.10 31.63 12.32
CA LYS A 475 21.10 31.46 11.25
C LYS A 475 20.55 30.50 10.20
N VAL A 476 20.85 30.73 8.93
CA VAL A 476 20.36 29.89 7.82
C VAL A 476 21.53 29.20 7.13
N ILE A 477 21.39 27.91 6.84
CA ILE A 477 22.31 27.13 6.02
C ILE A 477 21.50 26.62 4.82
N LEU A 478 22.00 26.87 3.61
CA LEU A 478 21.42 26.31 2.39
C LEU A 478 22.14 25.02 2.00
N MET A 479 21.40 24.10 1.39
CA MET A 479 21.95 22.87 0.83
C MET A 479 21.54 22.74 -0.63
N THR A 480 22.50 22.42 -1.50
CA THR A 480 22.16 21.86 -2.82
C THR A 480 21.48 20.50 -2.65
N THR A 481 20.76 20.05 -3.67
CA THR A 481 20.13 18.72 -3.65
C THR A 481 21.18 17.62 -3.79
N ASN A 482 20.82 16.36 -3.49
CA ASN A 482 21.63 15.26 -4.01
C ASN A 482 21.48 15.13 -5.54
N PRO A 483 22.41 14.44 -6.23
CA PRO A 483 22.24 14.09 -7.64
C PRO A 483 21.01 13.22 -7.86
N LEU A 484 20.46 13.30 -9.07
CA LEU A 484 19.46 12.34 -9.55
C LEU A 484 20.09 11.36 -10.54
N ARG A 485 19.56 10.15 -10.55
CA ARG A 485 19.99 9.09 -11.47
C ARG A 485 18.81 8.37 -12.07
N TRP A 486 19.03 7.84 -13.25
CA TRP A 486 18.01 7.09 -13.94
C TRP A 486 17.80 5.72 -13.30
N THR A 487 16.55 5.43 -12.99
CA THR A 487 16.06 4.05 -12.86
C THR A 487 15.17 3.74 -14.06
N PRO A 488 14.87 2.45 -14.33
CA PRO A 488 13.89 2.09 -15.35
C PRO A 488 12.58 2.86 -15.20
N LYS A 489 12.06 2.96 -13.97
CA LYS A 489 10.83 3.70 -13.67
C LYS A 489 10.94 5.21 -13.91
N LEU A 490 12.09 5.82 -13.59
CA LEU A 490 12.30 7.24 -13.89
C LEU A 490 12.43 7.50 -15.38
N LYS A 491 13.10 6.62 -16.14
CA LYS A 491 13.16 6.73 -17.61
C LYS A 491 11.79 6.59 -18.26
N GLU A 492 10.94 5.70 -17.74
CA GLU A 492 9.56 5.55 -18.22
C GLU A 492 8.76 6.86 -18.03
N MET A 493 8.82 7.46 -16.84
CA MET A 493 8.02 8.64 -16.52
C MET A 493 8.62 9.94 -17.07
N TYR A 494 9.94 10.08 -17.05
CA TYR A 494 10.64 11.32 -17.31
C TYR A 494 11.64 11.23 -18.45
N GLY A 495 11.83 10.10 -19.13
CA GLY A 495 12.79 9.93 -20.23
C GLY A 495 12.40 10.59 -21.55
N LYS A 496 11.68 11.72 -21.48
CA LYS A 496 11.24 12.54 -22.61
C LYS A 496 11.78 13.96 -22.43
N PRO A 497 11.90 14.75 -23.51
CA PRO A 497 12.29 16.15 -23.42
C PRO A 497 11.46 16.90 -22.35
N PRO A 498 12.10 17.73 -21.50
CA PRO A 498 13.47 18.24 -21.66
C PRO A 498 14.58 17.32 -21.14
N TYR A 499 14.25 16.17 -20.56
CA TYR A 499 15.25 15.26 -20.00
C TYR A 499 15.96 14.42 -21.07
N ASP A 500 17.19 14.01 -20.77
CA ASP A 500 18.00 13.13 -21.61
C ASP A 500 18.18 11.75 -20.96
N ALA A 501 17.43 10.76 -21.43
CA ALA A 501 17.50 9.39 -20.89
C ALA A 501 18.81 8.64 -21.25
N ALA A 502 19.60 9.15 -22.19
CA ALA A 502 20.86 8.56 -22.60
C ALA A 502 22.04 9.05 -21.75
N ALA A 503 22.01 10.30 -21.27
CA ALA A 503 22.99 10.83 -20.34
C ALA A 503 22.78 10.29 -18.91
N GLU A 504 23.87 9.94 -18.22
CA GLU A 504 23.83 9.41 -16.85
C GLU A 504 23.12 10.36 -15.86
N ASP A 505 23.35 11.67 -16.03
CA ASP A 505 22.78 12.75 -15.23
C ASP A 505 21.60 13.46 -15.93
N GLY A 506 21.10 12.94 -17.05
CA GLY A 506 20.12 13.62 -17.88
C GLY A 506 18.72 13.77 -17.27
N PHE A 507 18.47 13.17 -16.10
CA PHE A 507 17.28 13.46 -15.30
C PHE A 507 17.45 14.77 -14.48
N GLU A 508 18.68 15.14 -14.15
CA GLU A 508 19.04 16.34 -13.40
C GLU A 508 19.45 17.50 -14.31
N SER A 509 20.34 17.24 -15.28
CA SER A 509 21.09 18.28 -16.00
C SER A 509 20.22 19.30 -16.75
N PRO A 510 19.06 18.95 -17.33
CA PRO A 510 18.28 19.94 -18.09
C PRO A 510 17.49 20.92 -17.23
N THR A 511 17.30 20.61 -15.94
CA THR A 511 16.49 21.45 -15.04
C THR A 511 17.20 21.71 -13.72
N LEU A 512 17.32 20.69 -12.87
CA LEU A 512 17.81 20.77 -11.50
C LEU A 512 19.23 21.36 -11.39
N ALA A 513 20.11 21.14 -12.37
CA ALA A 513 21.43 21.76 -12.40
C ALA A 513 21.35 23.30 -12.34
N SER A 514 20.43 23.92 -13.09
CA SER A 514 20.21 25.37 -13.06
C SER A 514 19.68 25.88 -11.72
N TYR A 515 18.91 25.06 -11.00
CA TYR A 515 18.41 25.39 -9.66
C TYR A 515 19.52 25.33 -8.62
N ASN A 516 20.38 24.31 -8.69
CA ASN A 516 21.57 24.21 -7.82
C ASN A 516 22.57 25.35 -8.08
N GLU A 517 22.81 25.71 -9.35
CA GLU A 517 23.64 26.88 -9.70
C GLU A 517 23.05 28.20 -9.19
N ALA A 518 21.75 28.40 -9.37
CA ALA A 518 21.09 29.59 -8.86
C ALA A 518 21.08 29.64 -7.33
N LEU A 519 20.95 28.49 -6.65
CA LEU A 519 21.05 28.38 -5.20
C LEU A 519 22.44 28.75 -4.70
N ARG A 520 23.51 28.32 -5.40
CA ARG A 520 24.90 28.72 -5.10
C ARG A 520 25.06 30.24 -5.13
N LYS A 521 24.54 30.89 -6.18
CA LYS A 521 24.56 32.35 -6.32
C LYS A 521 23.74 33.04 -5.23
N LEU A 522 22.56 32.52 -4.93
CA LEU A 522 21.69 33.05 -3.88
C LEU A 522 22.35 32.97 -2.50
N ALA A 523 23.03 31.87 -2.18
CA ALA A 523 23.75 31.71 -0.92
C ALA A 523 24.82 32.80 -0.74
N ALA A 524 25.62 33.04 -1.78
CA ALA A 524 26.64 34.09 -1.80
C ALA A 524 26.02 35.49 -1.66
N GLU A 525 24.94 35.76 -2.40
CA GLU A 525 24.24 37.04 -2.39
C GLU A 525 23.62 37.35 -1.01
N MET A 526 22.93 36.38 -0.42
CA MET A 526 22.29 36.49 0.89
C MET A 526 23.26 36.32 2.06
N LYS A 527 24.56 36.06 1.77
CA LYS A 527 25.63 35.84 2.74
C LYS A 527 25.29 34.73 3.75
N VAL A 528 24.71 33.64 3.27
CA VAL A 528 24.39 32.46 4.09
C VAL A 528 25.32 31.30 3.69
N PRO A 529 25.78 30.47 4.65
CA PRO A 529 26.56 29.28 4.34
C PRO A 529 25.83 28.35 3.37
N LEU A 530 26.59 27.75 2.45
CA LEU A 530 26.13 26.71 1.54
C LEU A 530 26.86 25.41 1.83
N VAL A 531 26.10 24.33 1.99
CA VAL A 531 26.60 22.95 1.96
C VAL A 531 26.29 22.37 0.58
N ASP A 532 27.33 22.22 -0.24
CA ASP A 532 27.17 21.71 -1.61
C ASP A 532 27.17 20.18 -1.66
N VAL A 533 26.03 19.59 -1.27
CA VAL A 533 25.80 18.14 -1.31
C VAL A 533 26.05 17.60 -2.72
N ARG A 534 25.50 18.25 -3.75
CA ARG A 534 25.62 17.78 -5.13
C ARG A 534 27.07 17.65 -5.58
N ALA A 535 27.92 18.61 -5.24
CA ALA A 535 29.33 18.62 -5.64
C ALA A 535 30.15 17.55 -4.93
N ALA A 536 29.80 17.19 -3.68
CA ALA A 536 30.56 16.22 -2.89
C ALA A 536 30.28 14.75 -3.25
N TYR A 537 29.14 14.45 -3.89
CA TYR A 537 28.71 13.08 -4.18
C TYR A 537 29.72 12.24 -4.99
N PRO A 538 30.32 12.73 -6.11
CA PRO A 538 31.25 11.94 -6.90
C PRO A 538 32.48 11.47 -6.12
N GLU A 539 33.14 12.38 -5.39
CA GLU A 539 34.34 12.05 -4.61
C GLU A 539 34.01 11.08 -3.47
N PHE A 540 32.87 11.27 -2.79
CA PHE A 540 32.44 10.39 -1.72
C PHE A 540 32.10 8.99 -2.24
N ALA A 541 31.41 8.88 -3.38
CA ALA A 541 31.12 7.61 -4.01
C ALA A 541 32.43 6.86 -4.36
N ALA A 542 33.40 7.55 -4.95
CA ALA A 542 34.71 6.99 -5.27
C ALA A 542 35.46 6.50 -4.03
N LYS A 543 35.50 7.31 -2.96
CA LYS A 543 36.11 6.95 -1.66
C LYS A 543 35.50 5.69 -1.06
N HIS A 544 34.20 5.49 -1.22
CA HIS A 544 33.47 4.33 -0.73
C HIS A 544 33.36 3.18 -1.75
N LYS A 545 34.11 3.24 -2.86
CA LYS A 545 34.13 2.21 -3.91
C LYS A 545 32.73 1.87 -4.44
N THR A 546 31.90 2.89 -4.62
CA THR A 546 30.54 2.78 -5.16
C THR A 546 30.31 3.82 -6.25
N THR A 547 29.15 3.78 -6.89
CA THR A 547 28.70 4.82 -7.83
C THR A 547 27.71 5.77 -7.15
N ILE A 548 27.40 6.88 -7.80
CA ILE A 548 26.34 7.79 -7.32
C ILE A 548 25.00 7.05 -7.23
N ASP A 549 24.67 6.22 -8.23
CA ASP A 549 23.48 5.34 -8.21
C ASP A 549 23.48 4.41 -7.01
N GLY A 550 24.65 3.86 -6.65
CA GLY A 550 24.83 2.99 -5.49
C GLY A 550 24.61 3.69 -4.15
N MET A 551 24.50 5.02 -4.13
CA MET A 551 24.16 5.83 -2.96
C MET A 551 22.69 6.29 -2.94
N LEU A 552 21.88 5.86 -3.92
CA LEU A 552 20.46 6.22 -4.06
C LEU A 552 19.59 4.97 -3.99
N LEU A 553 18.43 5.07 -3.34
CA LEU A 553 17.48 3.96 -3.20
C LEU A 553 16.67 3.72 -4.48
N ASP A 554 16.28 4.80 -5.14
CA ASP A 554 15.32 4.81 -6.25
C ASP A 554 15.71 5.82 -7.34
N GLY A 555 17.00 6.18 -7.40
CA GLY A 555 17.53 7.21 -8.30
C GLY A 555 17.26 8.65 -7.85
N MET A 556 16.56 8.84 -6.72
CA MET A 556 16.25 10.17 -6.17
C MET A 556 16.56 10.28 -4.69
N HIS A 557 16.22 9.28 -3.87
CA HIS A 557 16.37 9.36 -2.43
C HIS A 557 17.70 8.77 -1.96
N PRO A 558 18.49 9.49 -1.14
CA PRO A 558 19.73 8.95 -0.57
C PRO A 558 19.47 7.70 0.27
N ASN A 559 20.32 6.68 0.10
CA ASN A 559 20.37 5.53 0.99
C ASN A 559 21.19 5.85 2.24
N ASP A 560 21.52 4.84 3.05
CA ASP A 560 22.25 5.05 4.32
C ASP A 560 23.58 5.80 4.14
N LEU A 561 24.32 5.45 3.09
CA LEU A 561 25.61 6.06 2.77
C LEU A 561 25.45 7.48 2.21
N GLY A 562 24.41 7.73 1.40
CA GLY A 562 24.07 9.08 0.95
C GLY A 562 23.65 9.99 2.12
N GLN A 563 22.84 9.48 3.05
CA GLN A 563 22.45 10.20 4.28
C GLN A 563 23.66 10.46 5.19
N GLN A 564 24.65 9.56 5.21
CA GLN A 564 25.91 9.76 5.93
C GLN A 564 26.71 10.94 5.34
N LEU A 565 26.91 10.99 4.02
CA LEU A 565 27.60 12.10 3.35
C LEU A 565 26.98 13.45 3.75
N VAL A 566 25.66 13.56 3.67
CA VAL A 566 24.95 14.81 4.00
C VAL A 566 25.24 15.25 5.44
N ALA A 567 25.21 14.31 6.39
CA ALA A 567 25.49 14.60 7.78
C ALA A 567 26.96 15.05 8.00
N GLU A 568 27.92 14.39 7.36
CA GLU A 568 29.35 14.73 7.44
C GLU A 568 29.63 16.14 6.93
N LEU A 569 28.99 16.56 5.83
CA LEU A 569 29.13 17.91 5.29
C LEU A 569 28.47 18.97 6.17
N LEU A 570 27.33 18.65 6.79
CA LEU A 570 26.58 19.60 7.62
C LEU A 570 27.27 19.90 8.95
N MET A 571 27.88 18.89 9.57
CA MET A 571 28.46 19.01 10.91
C MET A 571 29.44 20.19 11.10
N PRO A 572 30.47 20.40 10.24
CA PRO A 572 31.36 21.55 10.41
C PRO A 572 30.64 22.89 10.29
N VAL A 573 29.74 23.03 9.30
CA VAL A 573 29.00 24.28 9.05
C VAL A 573 28.03 24.58 10.19
N ILE A 574 27.35 23.56 10.72
CA ILE A 574 26.49 23.70 11.90
C ILE A 574 27.30 24.15 13.11
N ARG A 575 28.47 23.53 13.36
CA ARG A 575 29.36 23.93 14.47
C ARG A 575 29.77 25.40 14.38
N ASP A 576 30.10 25.88 13.19
CA ASP A 576 30.42 27.30 12.98
C ASP A 576 29.21 28.22 13.13
N ALA A 577 28.01 27.75 12.76
CA ALA A 577 26.77 28.47 13.01
C ALA A 577 26.38 28.48 14.50
N VAL A 578 26.79 27.51 15.32
CA VAL A 578 26.41 27.47 16.75
C VAL A 578 27.52 27.90 17.71
N ARG A 579 28.69 28.24 17.18
CA ARG A 579 29.62 29.17 17.82
C ARG A 579 28.99 30.56 17.84
#